data_AF-A0A2K8M9V2-F1
#
_entry.id   AF-A0A2K8M9V2-F1
#
_cell.length_a   1.000
_cell.length_b   1.000
_cell.length_c   1.000
_cell.angle_alpha   90.00
_cell.angle_beta   90.00
_cell.angle_gamma   90.00
#
_symmetry.space_group_name_H-M   'P 1'
#
loop_
_entity.id
_entity.type
_entity.pdbx_description
1 polymer ?
#
loop_
_entity_poly.entity_id
_entity_poly.type
_entity_poly.pdbx_seq_one_letter_code
_entity_poly.pdbx_strand_id
1 'polypeptide(L)'
;MNSAANDWEAAPWDACDEVADRQLEGYRERSVKPIQWQAIRSIVPNGKLFGLEKQWFVSRDVEYFAEHGDEQLLLIQLAWHGFPDPPEWGLVSRAAGNENARWSEWGYFAHLPACWSLPQDQ
;
A
#
# COMPACT_ATOMS: atom_id res chain seq x y z
N MET A 1 6.21 29.91 -7.40
CA MET A 1 6.07 28.99 -6.24
C MET A 1 4.99 27.99 -6.64
N ASN A 2 5.41 26.81 -7.11
CA ASN A 2 4.50 25.81 -7.67
C ASN A 2 4.05 24.87 -6.55
N SER A 3 2.76 24.93 -6.18
CA SER A 3 2.10 24.03 -5.24
C SER A 3 1.80 22.64 -5.85
N ALA A 4 2.75 22.08 -6.59
CA ALA A 4 2.58 20.82 -7.32
C ALA A 4 3.37 19.69 -6.65
N ALA A 5 2.85 19.12 -5.55
CA ALA A 5 3.32 17.84 -4.98
C ALA A 5 2.37 17.24 -3.91
N ASN A 6 1.06 17.50 -3.95
CA ASN A 6 0.08 16.93 -3.00
C ASN A 6 -0.25 15.45 -3.29
N ASP A 7 0.65 14.70 -3.93
CA ASP A 7 0.38 13.33 -4.36
C ASP A 7 0.75 12.28 -3.31
N TRP A 8 1.51 12.65 -2.26
CA TRP A 8 1.98 11.74 -1.21
C TRP A 8 2.02 12.40 0.17
N GLU A 9 1.67 11.65 1.21
CA GLU A 9 1.68 12.06 2.62
C GLU A 9 2.23 10.95 3.53
N ALA A 10 2.86 11.31 4.66
CA ALA A 10 3.37 10.33 5.62
C ALA A 10 2.23 9.64 6.40
N ALA A 11 2.51 8.44 6.91
CA ALA A 11 1.62 7.65 7.76
C ALA A 11 2.23 7.49 9.17
N PRO A 12 1.63 8.07 10.23
CA PRO A 12 0.54 9.04 10.22
C PRO A 12 0.98 10.42 9.67
N TRP A 13 0.02 11.29 9.39
CA TRP A 13 0.25 12.63 8.81
C TRP A 13 1.10 13.56 9.69
N ASP A 14 1.18 13.29 11.00
CA ASP A 14 1.99 14.00 11.99
C ASP A 14 3.31 13.30 12.31
N ALA A 15 3.74 12.34 11.48
CA ALA A 15 5.05 11.72 11.60
C ALA A 15 6.17 12.77 11.59
N CYS A 16 7.21 12.56 12.41
CA CYS A 16 8.38 13.44 12.39
C CYS A 16 9.14 13.34 11.06
N ASP A 17 9.89 14.38 10.73
CA ASP A 17 10.59 14.51 9.44
C ASP A 17 11.44 13.27 9.10
N GLU A 18 12.16 12.69 10.06
CA GLU A 18 12.98 11.48 9.84
C GLU A 18 12.13 10.26 9.40
N VAL A 19 10.94 10.10 9.99
CA VAL A 19 10.02 9.03 9.62
C VAL A 19 9.40 9.33 8.27
N ALA A 20 8.96 10.57 8.04
CA ALA A 20 8.39 10.99 6.77
C ALA A 20 9.37 10.80 5.60
N ASP A 21 10.64 11.22 5.76
CA ASP A 21 11.68 11.04 4.75
C ASP A 21 11.90 9.56 4.42
N ARG A 22 12.01 8.70 5.45
CA ARG A 22 12.19 7.26 5.27
C ARG A 22 11.00 6.63 4.54
N GLN A 23 9.78 7.07 4.86
CA GLN A 23 8.59 6.56 4.19
C GLN A 23 8.54 7.00 2.72
N LEU A 24 8.88 8.26 2.45
CA LEU A 24 8.93 8.80 1.10
C LEU A 24 9.99 8.10 0.24
N GLU A 25 11.18 7.84 0.80
CA GLU A 25 12.23 7.07 0.13
C GLU A 25 11.74 5.65 -0.21
N GLY A 26 11.08 4.98 0.74
CA GLY A 26 10.53 3.65 0.50
C GLY A 26 9.38 3.64 -0.52
N TYR A 27 8.53 4.67 -0.52
CA TYR A 27 7.51 4.85 -1.55
C TYR A 27 8.14 5.02 -2.94
N ARG A 28 9.12 5.93 -3.06
CA ARG A 28 9.83 6.21 -4.33
C ARG A 28 10.53 4.97 -4.89
N GLU A 29 11.13 4.16 -4.02
CA GLU A 29 11.77 2.91 -4.45
C GLU A 29 10.76 1.94 -5.06
N ARG A 30 9.54 1.87 -4.51
CA ARG A 30 8.50 0.92 -4.95
C ARG A 30 7.65 1.45 -6.10
N SER A 31 7.47 2.75 -6.20
CA SER A 31 6.67 3.38 -7.25
C SER A 31 7.28 3.23 -8.65
N VAL A 32 8.60 3.02 -8.74
CA VAL A 32 9.30 2.74 -10.00
C VAL A 32 9.35 1.25 -10.36
N LYS A 33 8.99 0.36 -9.43
CA LYS A 33 8.98 -1.10 -9.67
C LYS A 33 7.70 -1.49 -10.44
N PRO A 34 7.77 -2.42 -11.40
CA PRO A 34 6.60 -2.88 -12.16
C PRO A 34 5.77 -3.88 -11.34
N ILE A 35 5.06 -3.39 -10.32
CA ILE A 35 4.31 -4.22 -9.38
C ILE A 35 2.99 -4.67 -10.02
N GLN A 36 2.80 -5.99 -10.06
CA GLN A 36 1.55 -6.61 -10.50
C GLN A 36 0.70 -6.94 -9.28
N TRP A 37 -0.39 -6.20 -9.12
CA TRP A 37 -1.29 -6.36 -7.99
C TRP A 37 -2.33 -7.44 -8.27
N GLN A 38 -2.76 -8.10 -7.22
CA GLN A 38 -3.85 -9.07 -7.19
C GLN A 38 -4.88 -8.64 -6.16
N ALA A 39 -6.16 -8.79 -6.46
CA ALA A 39 -7.21 -8.36 -5.56
C ALA A 39 -7.38 -9.36 -4.41
N ILE A 40 -7.52 -8.87 -3.18
CA ILE A 40 -7.80 -9.70 -2.00
C ILE A 40 -9.10 -10.48 -2.18
N ARG A 41 -10.08 -9.93 -2.91
CA ARG A 41 -11.35 -10.61 -3.21
C ARG A 41 -11.17 -11.94 -3.94
N SER A 42 -10.10 -12.10 -4.72
CA SER A 42 -9.75 -13.32 -5.47
C SER A 42 -9.37 -14.49 -4.56
N ILE A 43 -8.97 -14.22 -3.32
CA ILE A 43 -8.64 -15.25 -2.33
C ILE A 43 -9.95 -15.93 -1.89
N VAL A 44 -9.95 -17.25 -1.77
CA VAL A 44 -11.12 -18.00 -1.25
C VAL A 44 -11.48 -17.53 0.17
N PRO A 45 -12.77 -17.60 0.60
CA PRO A 45 -13.23 -17.01 1.86
C PRO A 45 -12.43 -17.41 3.12
N ASN A 46 -11.96 -18.66 3.18
CA ASN A 46 -11.13 -19.20 4.27
C ASN A 46 -9.67 -19.38 3.84
N GLY A 47 -9.26 -18.66 2.80
CA GLY A 47 -7.91 -18.70 2.26
C GLY A 47 -6.93 -17.98 3.16
N LYS A 48 -5.67 -18.38 3.06
CA LYS A 48 -4.54 -17.70 3.69
C LYS A 48 -3.67 -17.08 2.63
N LEU A 49 -3.17 -15.89 2.91
CA LEU A 49 -2.18 -15.18 2.12
C LEU A 49 -1.14 -14.66 3.10
N PHE A 50 0.15 -14.84 2.80
CA PHE A 50 1.24 -14.35 3.65
C PHE A 50 1.14 -14.83 5.12
N GLY A 51 0.63 -16.04 5.34
CA GLY A 51 0.42 -16.60 6.68
C GLY A 51 -0.80 -16.03 7.43
N LEU A 52 -1.53 -15.07 6.83
CA LEU A 52 -2.67 -14.38 7.43
C LEU A 52 -3.97 -14.81 6.74
N GLU A 53 -5.05 -14.85 7.50
CA GLU A 53 -6.37 -15.18 6.95
C GLU A 53 -6.93 -14.01 6.13
N LYS A 54 -7.72 -14.29 5.08
CA LYS A 54 -8.38 -13.25 4.26
C LYS A 54 -9.05 -12.15 5.09
N GLN A 55 -9.71 -12.53 6.20
CA GLN A 55 -10.40 -11.60 7.09
C GLN A 55 -9.46 -10.56 7.74
N TRP A 56 -8.18 -10.90 7.95
CA TRP A 56 -7.19 -9.97 8.49
C TRP A 56 -6.93 -8.79 7.54
N PHE A 57 -6.92 -9.06 6.22
CA PHE A 57 -6.74 -8.05 5.17
C PHE A 57 -7.99 -7.18 5.03
N VAL A 58 -9.18 -7.81 4.99
CA VAL A 58 -10.47 -7.12 4.88
C VAL A 58 -10.71 -6.18 6.07
N SER A 59 -10.35 -6.60 7.29
CA SER A 59 -10.45 -5.76 8.50
C SER A 59 -9.48 -4.58 8.56
N ARG A 60 -8.60 -4.43 7.55
CA ARG A 60 -7.61 -3.35 7.42
C ARG A 60 -7.77 -2.59 6.11
N ASP A 61 -8.91 -2.77 5.43
CA ASP A 61 -9.21 -2.11 4.16
C ASP A 61 -8.15 -2.38 3.08
N VAL A 62 -7.48 -3.54 3.16
CA VAL A 62 -6.53 -3.99 2.14
C VAL A 62 -7.32 -4.53 0.95
N GLU A 63 -7.18 -3.86 -0.18
CA GLU A 63 -7.86 -4.23 -1.43
C GLU A 63 -6.99 -5.09 -2.34
N TYR A 64 -5.68 -4.81 -2.38
CA TYR A 64 -4.76 -5.54 -3.25
C TYR A 64 -3.50 -6.00 -2.52
N PHE A 65 -2.90 -7.05 -3.06
CA PHE A 65 -1.63 -7.60 -2.61
C PHE A 65 -0.70 -7.87 -3.79
N ALA A 66 0.60 -7.88 -3.54
CA ALA A 66 1.60 -8.28 -4.52
C ALA A 66 2.81 -8.91 -3.82
N GLU A 67 3.54 -9.75 -4.55
CA GLU A 67 4.88 -10.16 -4.18
C GLU A 67 5.84 -9.67 -5.27
N HIS A 68 6.88 -8.94 -4.88
CA HIS A 68 7.85 -8.41 -5.82
C HIS A 68 9.26 -8.53 -5.25
N GLY A 69 10.05 -9.46 -5.82
CA GLY A 69 11.36 -9.81 -5.26
C GLY A 69 11.22 -10.44 -3.88
N ASP A 70 11.97 -9.95 -2.91
CA ASP A 70 11.94 -10.40 -1.51
C ASP A 70 10.96 -9.61 -0.64
N GLU A 71 9.95 -8.98 -1.25
CA GLU A 71 8.94 -8.18 -0.55
C GLU A 71 7.52 -8.68 -0.79
N GLN A 72 6.73 -8.68 0.28
CA GLN A 72 5.28 -8.80 0.26
C GLN A 72 4.69 -7.42 0.44
N LEU A 73 3.84 -7.00 -0.50
CA LEU A 73 3.24 -5.67 -0.52
C LEU A 73 1.74 -5.76 -0.39
N LEU A 74 1.15 -4.79 0.29
CA LEU A 74 -0.29 -4.60 0.36
C LEU A 74 -0.63 -3.16 -0.03
N LEU A 75 -1.75 -3.04 -0.70
CA LEU A 75 -2.34 -1.78 -1.11
C LEU A 75 -3.68 -1.62 -0.39
N ILE A 76 -3.74 -0.61 0.46
CA ILE A 76 -4.92 -0.25 1.24
C ILE A 76 -5.69 0.80 0.42
N GLN A 77 -7.00 0.62 0.28
CA GLN A 77 -7.86 1.63 -0.31
C GLN A 77 -8.60 2.35 0.81
N LEU A 78 -8.34 3.65 0.96
CA LEU A 78 -8.94 4.46 1.99
C LEU A 78 -10.35 4.86 1.56
N ALA A 79 -11.37 4.25 2.17
CA ALA A 79 -12.76 4.66 2.00
C ALA A 79 -13.07 5.82 2.97
N TRP A 80 -12.73 7.06 2.60
CA TRP A 80 -13.13 8.24 3.38
C TRP A 80 -14.01 9.19 2.58
N HIS A 81 -15.11 9.62 3.20
CA HIS A 81 -16.11 10.53 2.63
C HIS A 81 -16.01 11.92 3.28
N GLY A 82 -14.87 12.58 3.13
CA GLY A 82 -14.59 13.91 3.71
C GLY A 82 -13.90 14.85 2.72
N PHE A 83 -14.04 16.16 2.94
CA PHE A 83 -13.36 17.21 2.17
C PHE A 83 -12.24 17.84 3.01
N PRO A 84 -11.05 18.13 2.46
CA PRO A 84 -10.60 17.90 1.07
C PRO A 84 -10.46 16.41 0.72
N ASP A 85 -10.46 16.09 -0.58
CA ASP A 85 -10.27 14.71 -1.07
C ASP A 85 -8.94 14.15 -0.54
N PRO A 86 -8.98 13.17 0.37
CA PRO A 86 -7.79 12.59 0.97
C PRO A 86 -7.08 11.68 -0.04
N PRO A 87 -5.82 11.29 0.24
CA PRO A 87 -5.17 10.23 -0.50
C PRO A 87 -6.03 8.96 -0.50
N GLU A 88 -6.20 8.36 -1.68
CA GLU A 88 -7.04 7.17 -1.89
C GLU A 88 -6.32 5.88 -1.48
N TRP A 89 -4.99 5.89 -1.48
CA TRP A 89 -4.18 4.68 -1.36
C TRP A 89 -3.19 4.76 -0.21
N GLY A 90 -2.98 3.64 0.46
CA GLY A 90 -1.88 3.42 1.40
C GLY A 90 -1.01 2.25 0.95
N LEU A 91 0.31 2.40 1.04
CA LEU A 91 1.25 1.33 0.70
C LEU A 91 1.93 0.79 1.95
N VAL A 92 1.91 -0.52 2.12
CA VAL A 92 2.68 -1.21 3.15
C VAL A 92 3.46 -2.37 2.55
N SER A 93 4.64 -2.64 3.08
CA SER A 93 5.38 -3.86 2.71
C SER A 93 6.07 -4.50 3.90
N ARG A 94 6.42 -5.77 3.74
CA ARG A 94 7.30 -6.50 4.65
C ARG A 94 8.22 -7.42 3.87
N ALA A 95 9.28 -7.87 4.52
CA ALA A 95 10.16 -8.88 3.96
C ALA A 95 9.40 -10.20 3.73
N ALA A 96 9.52 -10.75 2.52
CA ALA A 96 9.02 -12.07 2.17
C ALA A 96 9.78 -13.16 2.96
N GLY A 97 9.14 -14.31 3.15
CA GLY A 97 9.74 -15.45 3.86
C GLY A 97 9.87 -15.29 5.38
N ASN A 98 9.52 -14.13 5.95
CA ASN A 98 9.45 -13.92 7.39
C ASN A 98 8.04 -13.48 7.79
N GLU A 99 7.21 -14.44 8.18
CA GLU A 99 5.82 -14.19 8.59
C GLU A 99 5.70 -13.31 9.84
N ASN A 100 6.77 -13.25 10.65
CA ASN A 100 6.87 -12.42 11.86
C ASN A 100 7.46 -11.02 11.57
N ALA A 101 7.88 -10.74 10.33
CA ALA A 101 8.34 -9.41 9.96
C ALA A 101 7.20 -8.40 10.11
N ARG A 102 7.53 -7.25 10.69
CA ARG A 102 6.58 -6.14 10.82
C ARG A 102 6.32 -5.52 9.45
N TRP A 103 5.07 -5.16 9.21
CA TRP A 103 4.70 -4.30 8.10
C TRP A 103 5.30 -2.91 8.31
N SER A 104 5.95 -2.40 7.28
CA SER A 104 6.43 -1.03 7.19
C SER A 104 5.45 -0.25 6.33
N GLU A 105 5.08 0.93 6.81
CA GLU A 105 4.21 1.86 6.10
C GLU A 105 5.06 2.79 5.23
N TRP A 106 4.58 3.08 4.03
CA TRP A 106 5.27 3.90 3.03
C TRP A 106 4.44 5.13 2.66
N GLY A 107 3.57 5.56 3.57
CA GLY A 107 2.70 6.71 3.38
C GLY A 107 1.46 6.44 2.54
N TYR A 108 0.71 7.52 2.35
CA TYR A 108 -0.54 7.59 1.61
C TYR A 108 -0.35 8.40 0.34
N PHE A 109 -1.13 8.13 -0.71
CA PHE A 109 -1.02 8.82 -1.99
C PHE A 109 -2.34 8.80 -2.77
N ALA A 110 -2.53 9.82 -3.62
CA ALA A 110 -3.77 9.99 -4.38
C ALA A 110 -3.83 9.12 -5.64
N HIS A 111 -2.69 8.92 -6.30
CA HIS A 111 -2.62 8.26 -7.61
C HIS A 111 -1.66 7.08 -7.63
N LEU A 112 -2.12 5.97 -8.21
CA LEU A 112 -1.27 4.79 -8.39
C LEU A 112 -0.13 5.10 -9.37
N PRO A 113 1.11 4.67 -9.07
CA PRO A 113 2.22 4.75 -9.99
C PRO A 113 1.93 4.09 -11.34
N ALA A 114 2.34 4.73 -12.44
CA ALA A 114 2.05 4.27 -13.80
C ALA A 114 2.61 2.87 -14.15
N CYS A 115 3.65 2.43 -13.44
CA CYS A 115 4.24 1.10 -13.62
C CYS A 115 3.47 0.00 -12.88
N TRP A 116 2.48 0.35 -12.05
CA TRP A 116 1.68 -0.62 -11.32
C TRP A 116 0.50 -1.08 -12.16
N SER A 117 0.19 -2.37 -12.08
CA SER A 117 -0.95 -2.97 -12.78
C SER A 117 -1.92 -3.53 -11.77
N LEU A 118 -3.13 -2.95 -11.70
CA LEU A 118 -4.25 -3.54 -10.98
C LEU A 118 -4.90 -4.64 -11.84
N PRO A 119 -5.48 -5.69 -11.22
CA PRO A 119 -6.28 -6.65 -11.96
C PRO A 119 -7.51 -5.93 -12.52
N GLN A 120 -7.84 -6.16 -13.79
CA GLN A 120 -9.09 -5.67 -14.36
C GLN A 120 -10.26 -6.35 -13.64
N ASP A 121 -11.22 -5.57 -13.14
CA ASP A 121 -12.53 -6.10 -12.74
C ASP A 121 -13.17 -6.75 -13.97
N GLN A 122 -13.23 -8.08 -13.98
CA GLN A 122 -14.02 -8.86 -14.92
C GLN A 122 -15.41 -9.09 -14.37
#